data_AF-A0AAD8HUN3-F1
#
_entry.id   AF-A0AAD8HUN3-F1
#
_cell.length_a   1.000
_cell.length_b   1.000
_cell.length_c   1.000
_cell.angle_alpha   90.00
_cell.angle_beta   90.00
_cell.angle_gamma   90.00
#
_symmetry.space_group_name_H-M   'P 1'
#
loop_
_entity.id
_entity.type
_entity.pdbx_description
1 polymer ?
#
loop_
_entity_poly.entity_id
_entity_poly.type
_entity_poly.pdbx_seq_one_letter_code
_entity_poly.pdbx_strand_id
1 'polypeptide(L)'
;MIDLENKEGNEWEMAYKTFCGVEDGLEVNDNSEVEVIIQDIRSANLEDQTYFKALRNSMIFLKAGVKANGAWNILINFLEKGTFVISTKFLEQRTYTELQVILIKIQRTTRLNELLREHVKEILMKVGPEITEDPPMVRFMTNDLFRICYLAEDKLRDYPSIYLISVEKYLRSTGFSSTEKDKAADTLRRFLMENVPYYRKRVERGLEVHTRLPNMPKLNTKDVNIAWLWAGVGQEVEYIGRHIQGAILKPGEPLHYLSVIDYQAANSDPMIEEGEIGMD
;
A
#
# COMPACT_ATOMS: atom_id res chain seq x y z
N MET A 1 -18.29 14.11 -16.32
CA MET A 1 -17.16 13.32 -15.78
C MET A 1 -17.58 12.91 -14.37
N ILE A 2 -17.55 11.62 -14.02
CA ILE A 2 -17.96 11.19 -12.67
C ILE A 2 -16.88 11.65 -11.70
N ASP A 3 -17.26 12.44 -10.70
CA ASP A 3 -16.38 12.74 -9.56
C ASP A 3 -16.28 11.46 -8.71
N LEU A 4 -15.14 10.79 -8.84
CA LEU A 4 -14.81 9.57 -8.10
C LEU A 4 -14.01 9.86 -6.83
N GLU A 5 -13.62 11.12 -6.60
CA GLU A 5 -12.82 11.53 -5.46
C GLU A 5 -13.72 11.96 -4.30
N ASN A 6 -14.82 12.66 -4.59
CA ASN A 6 -15.83 12.98 -3.59
C ASN A 6 -16.88 11.86 -3.46
N LYS A 7 -16.75 11.04 -2.41
CA LYS A 7 -17.57 9.84 -2.16
C LYS A 7 -18.89 10.13 -1.45
N GLU A 8 -19.59 11.16 -1.87
CA GLU A 8 -20.79 11.65 -1.21
C GLU A 8 -22.04 11.57 -2.10
N GLY A 9 -23.20 11.52 -1.46
CA GLY A 9 -24.51 11.58 -2.12
C GLY A 9 -25.12 10.23 -2.50
N ASN A 10 -26.36 10.30 -2.98
CA ASN A 10 -27.24 9.14 -3.17
C ASN A 10 -26.65 8.09 -4.12
N GLU A 11 -25.87 8.51 -5.13
CA GLU A 11 -25.27 7.58 -6.09
C GLU A 11 -24.17 6.72 -5.47
N TRP A 12 -23.41 7.28 -4.52
CA TRP A 12 -22.41 6.53 -3.74
C TRP A 12 -23.08 5.62 -2.71
N GLU A 13 -24.14 6.10 -2.05
CA GLU A 13 -24.93 5.26 -1.13
C GLU A 13 -25.55 4.06 -1.85
N MET A 14 -26.08 4.26 -3.07
CA MET A 14 -26.60 3.17 -3.89
C MET A 14 -25.50 2.19 -4.29
N ALA A 15 -24.34 2.68 -4.75
CA ALA A 15 -23.21 1.82 -5.10
C ALA A 15 -22.74 1.00 -3.89
N TYR A 16 -22.67 1.61 -2.71
CA TYR A 16 -22.30 0.94 -1.47
C TYR A 16 -23.33 -0.14 -1.09
N LYS A 17 -24.62 0.19 -1.13
CA LYS A 17 -25.70 -0.79 -0.89
C LYS A 17 -25.65 -1.95 -1.86
N THR A 18 -25.35 -1.70 -3.13
CA THR A 18 -25.16 -2.75 -4.13
C THR A 18 -23.94 -3.61 -3.80
N PHE A 19 -22.79 -3.00 -3.54
CA PHE A 19 -21.54 -3.73 -3.24
C PHE A 19 -21.65 -4.60 -1.98
N CYS A 20 -22.29 -4.09 -0.93
CA CYS A 20 -22.57 -4.86 0.29
C CYS A 20 -23.78 -5.79 0.17
N GLY A 21 -24.48 -5.77 -0.97
CA GLY A 21 -25.63 -6.61 -1.26
C GLY A 21 -25.22 -8.02 -1.69
N VAL A 22 -26.16 -8.70 -2.36
CA VAL A 22 -25.93 -10.08 -2.83
C VAL A 22 -24.96 -10.09 -4.00
N GLU A 23 -23.77 -10.62 -3.77
CA GLU A 23 -22.84 -10.99 -4.82
C GLU A 23 -23.28 -12.29 -5.49
N ASP A 24 -23.54 -12.21 -6.79
CA ASP A 24 -23.89 -13.35 -7.63
C ASP A 24 -22.68 -14.28 -7.77
N GLY A 25 -22.88 -15.54 -7.37
CA GLY A 25 -21.85 -16.55 -7.45
C GLY A 25 -20.92 -16.62 -6.23
N LEU A 26 -21.09 -15.82 -5.18
CA LEU A 26 -20.20 -15.89 -4.00
C LEU A 26 -20.08 -17.31 -3.38
N GLU A 27 -21.16 -18.09 -3.40
CA GLU A 27 -21.20 -19.44 -2.84
C GLU A 27 -21.07 -20.57 -3.87
N VAL A 28 -21.27 -20.27 -5.17
CA VAL A 28 -21.40 -21.29 -6.22
C VAL A 28 -20.51 -21.05 -7.42
N ASN A 29 -19.82 -19.91 -7.48
CA ASN A 29 -18.95 -19.59 -8.60
C ASN A 29 -17.68 -20.43 -8.50
N ASP A 30 -17.49 -21.26 -9.51
CA ASP A 30 -16.28 -22.02 -9.66
C ASP A 30 -15.24 -21.13 -10.35
N ASN A 31 -14.27 -20.67 -9.57
CA ASN A 31 -13.17 -19.86 -10.10
C ASN A 31 -12.11 -20.71 -10.83
N SER A 32 -12.28 -22.04 -10.90
CA SER A 32 -11.26 -22.99 -11.39
C SER A 32 -10.72 -22.64 -12.78
N GLU A 33 -11.57 -22.23 -13.72
CA GLU A 33 -11.12 -21.86 -15.07
C GLU A 33 -10.16 -20.66 -15.03
N VAL A 34 -10.46 -19.65 -14.21
CA VAL A 34 -9.61 -18.47 -14.06
C VAL A 34 -8.32 -18.83 -13.30
N GLU A 35 -8.41 -19.73 -12.33
CA GLU A 35 -7.23 -20.23 -11.62
C GLU A 35 -6.28 -20.97 -12.55
N VAL A 36 -6.81 -21.82 -13.43
CA VAL A 36 -6.00 -22.51 -14.46
C VAL A 36 -5.33 -21.49 -15.37
N ILE A 37 -6.04 -20.45 -15.83
CA ILE A 37 -5.44 -19.41 -16.68
C ILE A 37 -4.29 -18.70 -15.97
N ILE A 38 -4.48 -18.29 -14.71
CA ILE A 38 -3.42 -17.64 -13.93
C ILE A 38 -2.24 -18.59 -13.70
N GLN A 39 -2.52 -19.85 -13.38
CA GLN A 39 -1.50 -20.86 -13.13
C GLN A 39 -0.70 -21.19 -14.39
N ASP A 40 -1.33 -21.23 -15.56
CA ASP A 40 -0.67 -21.40 -16.86
C ASP A 40 0.29 -20.23 -17.14
N ILE A 41 -0.16 -18.99 -16.90
CA ILE A 41 0.67 -17.79 -17.05
C ILE A 41 1.85 -17.85 -16.07
N ARG A 42 1.64 -18.24 -14.81
CA ARG A 42 2.72 -18.36 -13.81
C ARG A 42 3.72 -19.45 -14.20
N SER A 43 3.24 -20.60 -14.65
CA SER A 43 4.08 -21.74 -15.01
C SER A 43 4.95 -21.45 -16.24
N ALA A 44 4.45 -20.64 -17.17
CA ALA A 44 5.21 -20.16 -18.32
C ALA A 44 6.21 -19.03 -17.99
N ASN A 45 6.06 -18.37 -16.84
CA ASN A 45 6.85 -17.19 -16.46
C ASN A 45 7.33 -17.30 -15.01
N LEU A 46 8.41 -18.05 -14.78
CA LEU A 46 8.91 -18.37 -13.44
C LEU A 46 9.46 -17.15 -12.68
N GLU A 47 10.07 -16.20 -13.39
CA GLU A 47 10.57 -14.96 -12.80
C GLU A 47 9.43 -13.97 -12.50
N ASP A 48 9.43 -13.38 -11.30
CA ASP A 48 8.33 -12.52 -10.84
C ASP A 48 8.10 -11.28 -11.72
N GLN A 49 9.16 -10.67 -12.25
CA GLN A 49 9.01 -9.51 -13.15
C GLN A 49 8.37 -9.91 -14.48
N THR A 50 8.76 -11.07 -15.00
CA THR A 50 8.25 -11.61 -16.27
C THR A 50 6.80 -12.06 -16.08
N TYR A 51 6.49 -12.70 -14.94
CA TYR A 51 5.13 -13.05 -14.55
C TYR A 51 4.22 -11.82 -14.45
N PHE A 52 4.63 -10.79 -13.71
CA PHE A 52 3.87 -9.55 -13.58
C PHE A 52 3.53 -8.94 -14.94
N LYS A 53 4.52 -8.85 -15.84
CA LYS A 53 4.33 -8.31 -17.20
C LYS A 53 3.39 -9.19 -18.02
N ALA A 54 3.58 -10.51 -18.00
CA ALA A 54 2.74 -11.45 -18.73
C ALA A 54 1.29 -11.38 -18.26
N LEU A 55 1.04 -11.47 -16.95
CA LEU A 55 -0.31 -11.38 -16.38
C LEU A 55 -0.97 -10.03 -16.70
N ARG A 56 -0.23 -8.92 -16.58
CA ARG A 56 -0.72 -7.58 -16.94
C ARG A 56 -1.07 -7.46 -18.42
N ASN A 57 -0.34 -8.12 -19.30
CA ASN A 57 -0.62 -8.06 -20.73
C ASN A 57 -1.79 -8.97 -21.13
N SER A 58 -1.91 -10.13 -20.48
CA SER A 58 -3.00 -11.09 -20.72
C SER A 58 -4.34 -10.59 -20.19
N MET A 59 -4.38 -9.92 -19.03
CA MET A 59 -5.61 -9.37 -18.46
C MET A 59 -5.96 -8.03 -19.12
N ILE A 60 -7.13 -7.91 -19.74
CA ILE A 60 -7.57 -6.66 -20.37
C ILE A 60 -8.17 -5.73 -19.31
N PHE A 61 -9.16 -6.21 -18.55
CA PHE A 61 -9.83 -5.42 -17.53
C PHE A 61 -10.45 -6.29 -16.43
N LEU A 62 -10.77 -5.63 -15.32
CA LEU A 62 -11.69 -6.08 -14.29
C LEU A 62 -12.79 -5.03 -14.09
N LYS A 63 -14.04 -5.44 -13.86
CA LYS A 63 -15.12 -4.52 -13.50
C LYS A 63 -16.20 -5.22 -12.68
N ALA A 64 -16.88 -4.47 -11.84
CA ALA A 64 -18.13 -4.88 -11.22
C ALA A 64 -19.31 -4.64 -12.19
N GLY A 65 -20.20 -5.61 -12.30
CA GLY A 65 -21.45 -5.53 -13.06
C GLY A 65 -22.66 -5.71 -12.14
N VAL A 66 -23.81 -5.13 -12.53
CA VAL A 66 -25.09 -5.32 -11.84
C VAL A 66 -26.03 -6.08 -12.77
N LYS A 67 -26.63 -7.16 -12.27
CA LYS A 67 -27.61 -7.97 -12.98
C LYS A 67 -29.03 -7.39 -12.83
N ALA A 68 -29.93 -7.82 -13.69
CA ALA A 68 -31.33 -7.36 -13.68
C ALA A 68 -32.09 -7.68 -12.37
N ASN A 69 -31.67 -8.71 -11.64
CA ASN A 69 -32.23 -9.08 -10.33
C ASN A 69 -31.65 -8.26 -9.16
N GLY A 70 -30.80 -7.26 -9.43
CA GLY A 70 -30.16 -6.42 -8.41
C GLY A 70 -28.93 -7.03 -7.76
N ALA A 71 -28.59 -8.30 -8.05
CA ALA A 71 -27.31 -8.89 -7.63
C ALA A 71 -26.17 -8.28 -8.44
N TRP A 72 -24.96 -8.32 -7.90
CA TRP A 72 -23.77 -7.80 -8.59
C TRP A 72 -22.71 -8.90 -8.75
N ASN A 73 -21.80 -8.76 -9.70
CA ASN A 73 -20.72 -9.72 -9.91
C ASN A 73 -19.43 -9.02 -10.37
N ILE A 74 -18.33 -9.77 -10.39
CA ILE A 74 -17.05 -9.29 -10.91
C ILE A 74 -16.78 -9.97 -12.24
N LEU A 75 -16.56 -9.17 -13.28
CA LEU A 75 -16.16 -9.63 -14.59
C LEU A 75 -14.66 -9.41 -14.78
N ILE A 76 -13.95 -10.48 -15.10
CA ILE A 76 -12.54 -10.45 -15.49
C ILE A 76 -12.44 -10.82 -16.97
N ASN A 77 -11.64 -10.09 -17.74
CA ASN A 77 -11.44 -10.36 -19.15
C ASN A 77 -9.96 -10.57 -19.48
N PHE A 78 -9.68 -11.63 -20.24
CA PHE A 78 -8.36 -11.97 -20.75
C PHE A 78 -8.36 -11.93 -22.28
N LEU A 79 -7.26 -11.44 -22.85
CA LEU A 79 -7.10 -11.18 -24.28
C LEU A 79 -7.42 -12.41 -25.16
N GLU A 80 -6.95 -13.59 -24.76
CA GLU A 80 -7.10 -14.82 -25.56
C GLU A 80 -8.13 -15.81 -25.00
N LYS A 81 -8.60 -15.58 -23.78
CA LYS A 81 -9.49 -16.52 -23.07
C LYS A 81 -10.91 -16.01 -22.91
N GLY A 82 -11.14 -14.72 -23.12
CA GLY A 82 -12.47 -14.12 -23.03
C GLY A 82 -12.81 -13.62 -21.63
N THR A 83 -14.11 -13.51 -21.35
CA THR A 83 -14.64 -12.93 -20.10
C THR A 83 -15.17 -14.02 -19.18
N PHE A 84 -14.80 -13.95 -17.92
CA PHE A 84 -15.24 -14.84 -16.85
C PHE A 84 -15.89 -14.04 -15.74
N VAL A 85 -16.77 -14.70 -14.99
CA VAL A 85 -17.33 -14.17 -13.74
C VAL A 85 -16.47 -14.74 -12.61
N ILE A 86 -15.97 -13.89 -11.72
CA ILE A 86 -15.25 -14.31 -10.51
C ILE A 86 -15.96 -13.80 -9.27
N SER A 87 -15.68 -14.42 -8.12
CA SER A 87 -16.17 -13.94 -6.83
C SER A 87 -15.13 -13.13 -6.06
N THR A 88 -15.56 -12.40 -5.02
CA THR A 88 -14.63 -11.73 -4.09
C THR A 88 -13.71 -12.72 -3.38
N LYS A 89 -14.18 -13.94 -3.08
CA LYS A 89 -13.35 -15.04 -2.53
C LYS A 89 -12.13 -15.37 -3.41
N PHE A 90 -12.23 -15.21 -4.73
CA PHE A 90 -11.09 -15.39 -5.63
C PHE A 90 -9.96 -14.40 -5.30
N LEU A 91 -10.32 -13.14 -5.03
CA LEU A 91 -9.38 -12.06 -4.73
C LEU A 91 -8.64 -12.31 -3.42
N GLU A 92 -9.32 -12.85 -2.40
CA GLU A 92 -8.73 -13.13 -1.09
C GLU A 92 -7.60 -14.15 -1.13
N GLN A 93 -7.55 -14.99 -2.16
CA GLN A 93 -6.56 -16.05 -2.34
C GLN A 93 -5.40 -15.64 -3.26
N ARG A 94 -5.39 -14.40 -3.76
CA ARG A 94 -4.38 -13.95 -4.72
C ARG A 94 -3.09 -13.48 -4.03
N THR A 95 -1.99 -13.64 -4.73
CA THR A 95 -0.68 -13.12 -4.33
C THR A 95 -0.60 -11.60 -4.45
N TYR A 96 0.40 -10.98 -3.84
CA TYR A 96 0.64 -9.55 -3.96
C TYR A 96 0.79 -9.10 -5.42
N THR A 97 1.62 -9.81 -6.20
CA THR A 97 1.81 -9.54 -7.64
C THR A 97 0.48 -9.59 -8.42
N GLU A 98 -0.35 -10.60 -8.16
CA GLU A 98 -1.65 -10.73 -8.83
C GLU A 98 -2.62 -9.62 -8.43
N LEU A 99 -2.74 -9.32 -7.14
CA LEU A 99 -3.57 -8.23 -6.62
C LEU A 99 -3.13 -6.87 -7.17
N GLN A 100 -1.82 -6.66 -7.33
CA GLN A 100 -1.29 -5.46 -7.97
C GLN A 100 -1.76 -5.34 -9.43
N VAL A 101 -1.66 -6.41 -10.21
CA VAL A 101 -2.17 -6.42 -11.59
C VAL A 101 -3.68 -6.18 -11.63
N ILE A 102 -4.43 -6.88 -10.78
CA ILE A 102 -5.88 -6.74 -10.65
C ILE A 102 -6.23 -5.28 -10.35
N LEU A 103 -5.59 -4.65 -9.37
CA LEU A 103 -5.84 -3.25 -9.00
C LEU A 103 -5.63 -2.28 -10.16
N ILE A 104 -4.61 -2.51 -10.98
CA ILE A 104 -4.32 -1.71 -12.19
C ILE A 104 -5.40 -1.93 -13.27
N LYS A 105 -5.99 -3.11 -13.32
CA LYS A 105 -6.95 -3.52 -14.36
C LYS A 105 -8.40 -3.21 -14.04
N ILE A 106 -8.72 -2.82 -12.81
CA ILE A 106 -10.06 -2.36 -12.45
C ILE A 106 -10.40 -1.07 -13.21
N GLN A 107 -11.50 -1.08 -13.96
CA GLN A 107 -11.95 0.08 -14.71
C GLN A 107 -12.47 1.18 -13.80
N ARG A 108 -11.90 2.38 -13.88
CA ARG A 108 -12.27 3.53 -13.04
C ARG A 108 -13.43 4.35 -13.64
N THR A 109 -14.49 3.65 -14.05
CA THR A 109 -15.61 4.25 -14.80
C THR A 109 -16.91 4.29 -14.02
N THR A 110 -17.00 3.60 -12.87
CA THR A 110 -18.19 3.55 -12.04
C THR A 110 -17.81 3.57 -10.56
N ARG A 111 -18.72 4.05 -9.71
CA ARG A 111 -18.56 4.04 -8.25
C ARG A 111 -18.44 2.61 -7.69
N LEU A 112 -19.18 1.67 -8.27
CA LEU A 112 -19.09 0.27 -7.90
C LEU A 112 -17.69 -0.32 -8.19
N ASN A 113 -17.05 0.10 -9.29
CA ASN A 113 -15.67 -0.31 -9.57
C ASN A 113 -14.67 0.34 -8.61
N GLU A 114 -14.89 1.57 -8.16
CA GLU A 114 -14.03 2.17 -7.12
C GLU A 114 -14.17 1.44 -5.78
N LEU A 115 -15.37 1.01 -5.40
CA LEU A 115 -15.57 0.16 -4.21
C LEU A 115 -14.86 -1.19 -4.36
N LEU A 116 -14.92 -1.83 -5.54
CA LEU A 116 -14.15 -3.03 -5.83
C LEU A 116 -12.64 -2.78 -5.74
N ARG A 117 -12.19 -1.63 -6.23
CA ARG A 117 -10.79 -1.21 -6.15
C ARG A 117 -10.34 -1.03 -4.70
N GLU A 118 -11.15 -0.39 -3.87
CA GLU A 118 -10.91 -0.25 -2.43
C GLU A 118 -10.82 -1.59 -1.73
N HIS A 119 -11.75 -2.49 -2.02
CA HIS A 119 -11.73 -3.84 -1.48
C HIS A 119 -10.43 -4.59 -1.85
N VAL A 120 -9.97 -4.50 -3.10
CA VAL A 120 -8.67 -5.07 -3.52
C VAL A 120 -7.50 -4.41 -2.79
N LYS A 121 -7.52 -3.09 -2.55
CA LYS A 121 -6.49 -2.42 -1.74
C LYS A 121 -6.47 -2.94 -0.30
N GLU A 122 -7.63 -3.13 0.31
CA GLU A 122 -7.73 -3.68 1.66
C GLU A 122 -7.14 -5.09 1.74
N ILE A 123 -7.43 -5.95 0.75
CA ILE A 123 -6.81 -7.28 0.65
C ILE A 123 -5.29 -7.16 0.49
N LEU A 124 -4.81 -6.29 -0.41
CA LEU A 124 -3.39 -6.09 -0.63
C LEU A 124 -2.66 -5.64 0.66
N MET A 125 -3.27 -4.74 1.44
CA MET A 125 -2.72 -4.29 2.72
C MET A 125 -2.67 -5.42 3.77
N LYS A 126 -3.61 -6.39 3.71
CA LYS A 126 -3.60 -7.59 4.56
C LYS A 126 -2.51 -8.58 4.15
N VAL A 127 -2.33 -8.81 2.85
CA VAL A 127 -1.25 -9.67 2.31
C VAL A 127 0.12 -9.11 2.73
N GLY A 128 0.28 -7.79 2.69
CA GLY A 128 1.51 -7.12 3.13
C GLY A 128 2.59 -7.09 2.05
N PRO A 129 3.84 -6.76 2.43
CA PRO A 129 4.93 -6.63 1.46
C PRO A 129 5.33 -7.99 0.85
N GLU A 130 5.63 -7.97 -0.45
CA GLU A 130 6.21 -9.10 -1.17
C GLU A 130 7.74 -8.96 -1.21
N ILE A 131 8.46 -10.02 -0.87
CA ILE A 131 9.93 -10.07 -0.92
C ILE A 131 10.31 -11.04 -2.03
N THR A 132 11.13 -10.59 -2.96
CA THR A 132 11.69 -11.43 -4.04
C THR A 132 13.19 -11.53 -3.86
N GLU A 133 13.79 -12.68 -4.19
CA GLU A 133 15.23 -12.92 -4.00
C GLU A 133 16.09 -12.56 -5.21
N ASP A 134 15.53 -12.56 -6.43
CA ASP A 134 16.28 -12.32 -7.66
C ASP A 134 15.57 -11.32 -8.60
N PRO A 135 16.02 -10.04 -8.65
CA PRO A 135 16.95 -9.42 -7.71
C PRO A 135 16.30 -9.26 -6.32
N PRO A 136 17.11 -9.14 -5.24
CA PRO A 136 16.59 -9.02 -3.89
C PRO A 136 15.89 -7.67 -3.73
N MET A 137 14.57 -7.68 -3.52
CA MET A 137 13.77 -6.45 -3.39
C MET A 137 12.52 -6.67 -2.54
N VAL A 138 11.99 -5.56 -2.04
CA VAL A 138 10.70 -5.49 -1.35
C VAL A 138 9.74 -4.69 -2.21
N ARG A 139 8.59 -5.29 -2.54
CA ARG A 139 7.46 -4.62 -3.18
C ARG A 139 6.36 -4.40 -2.16
N PHE A 140 5.84 -3.19 -2.10
CA PHE A 140 4.84 -2.83 -1.10
C PHE A 140 4.00 -1.65 -1.54
N MET A 141 2.83 -1.50 -0.92
CA MET A 141 1.94 -0.37 -1.15
C MET A 141 1.93 0.54 0.08
N THR A 142 2.16 1.83 -0.14
CA THR A 142 2.08 2.87 0.91
C THR A 142 1.51 4.14 0.30
N ASN A 143 0.60 4.80 1.01
CA ASN A 143 -0.08 6.02 0.56
C ASN A 143 -0.63 5.88 -0.86
N ASP A 144 -1.32 4.79 -1.14
CA ASP A 144 -1.89 4.47 -2.46
C ASP A 144 -0.90 4.30 -3.63
N LEU A 145 0.39 4.22 -3.34
CA LEU A 145 1.44 4.08 -4.34
C LEU A 145 2.18 2.74 -4.18
N PHE A 146 2.35 2.03 -5.29
CA PHE A 146 3.23 0.88 -5.38
C PHE A 146 4.68 1.35 -5.34
N ARG A 147 5.47 0.73 -4.48
CA ARG A 147 6.90 1.03 -4.32
C ARG A 147 7.73 -0.23 -4.37
N ILE A 148 8.97 -0.05 -4.83
CA ILE A 148 9.99 -1.09 -4.92
C ILE A 148 11.23 -0.57 -4.20
N CYS A 149 11.73 -1.34 -3.25
CA CYS A 149 12.99 -1.09 -2.55
C CYS A 149 13.96 -2.24 -2.85
N TYR A 150 15.01 -1.97 -3.62
CA TYR A 150 16.06 -2.96 -3.87
C TYR A 150 16.93 -3.12 -2.61
N LEU A 151 17.22 -4.37 -2.24
CA LEU A 151 17.99 -4.71 -1.03
C LEU A 151 19.48 -4.92 -1.29
N ALA A 152 19.93 -4.80 -2.54
CA ALA A 152 21.35 -4.83 -2.88
C ALA A 152 22.07 -3.59 -2.32
N GLU A 153 23.22 -3.79 -1.68
CA GLU A 153 23.91 -2.73 -0.93
C GLU A 153 24.29 -1.51 -1.80
N ASP A 154 24.67 -1.76 -3.06
CA ASP A 154 24.98 -0.70 -4.03
C ASP A 154 23.74 0.18 -4.31
N LYS A 155 22.55 -0.42 -4.34
CA LYS A 155 21.27 0.27 -4.56
C LYS A 155 20.74 0.98 -3.32
N LEU A 156 21.02 0.46 -2.12
CA LEU A 156 20.55 1.08 -0.88
C LEU A 156 21.09 2.51 -0.70
N ARG A 157 22.27 2.81 -1.23
CA ARG A 157 22.88 4.15 -1.18
C ARG A 157 22.14 5.20 -2.01
N ASP A 158 21.37 4.76 -3.01
CA ASP A 158 20.60 5.65 -3.88
C ASP A 158 19.31 6.17 -3.21
N TYR A 159 18.88 5.54 -2.12
CA TYR A 159 17.66 5.91 -1.42
C TYR A 159 17.90 6.89 -0.27
N PRO A 160 16.99 7.87 -0.06
CA PRO A 160 17.00 8.68 1.15
C PRO A 160 16.88 7.82 2.42
N SER A 161 17.68 8.12 3.45
CA SER A 161 17.67 7.33 4.70
C SER A 161 16.30 7.28 5.38
N ILE A 162 15.53 8.37 5.30
CA ILE A 162 14.16 8.41 5.85
C ILE A 162 13.22 7.42 5.16
N TYR A 163 13.39 7.23 3.85
CA TYR A 163 12.64 6.24 3.08
C TYR A 163 13.01 4.83 3.55
N LEU A 164 14.31 4.51 3.64
CA LEU A 164 14.76 3.18 4.08
C LEU A 164 14.28 2.82 5.50
N ILE A 165 14.27 3.80 6.41
CA ILE A 165 13.72 3.63 7.76
C ILE A 165 12.22 3.33 7.70
N SER A 166 11.48 4.02 6.83
CA SER A 166 10.04 3.76 6.67
C SER A 166 9.76 2.36 6.13
N VAL A 167 10.60 1.86 5.21
CA VAL A 167 10.49 0.49 4.67
C VAL A 167 10.80 -0.54 5.75
N GLU A 168 11.86 -0.31 6.52
CA GLU A 168 12.24 -1.19 7.63
C GLU A 168 11.14 -1.27 8.70
N LYS A 169 10.56 -0.13 9.09
CA LYS A 169 9.39 -0.07 9.98
C LYS A 169 8.20 -0.82 9.38
N TYR A 170 7.89 -0.58 8.12
CA TYR A 170 6.77 -1.21 7.42
C TYR A 170 6.89 -2.73 7.38
N LEU A 171 8.08 -3.26 7.07
CA LEU A 171 8.36 -4.70 7.11
C LEU A 171 8.09 -5.27 8.50
N ARG A 172 8.47 -4.57 9.57
CA ARG A 172 8.23 -5.07 10.94
C ARG A 172 6.79 -4.94 11.41
N SER A 173 6.04 -3.95 10.91
CA SER A 173 4.69 -3.63 11.41
C SER A 173 3.54 -4.21 10.59
N THR A 174 3.77 -4.57 9.32
CA THR A 174 2.69 -4.86 8.36
C THR A 174 2.68 -6.30 7.91
N GLY A 175 1.49 -6.88 7.75
CA GLY A 175 1.27 -8.27 7.33
C GLY A 175 1.75 -9.30 8.35
N PHE A 176 1.64 -10.57 7.99
CA PHE A 176 2.15 -11.66 8.82
C PHE A 176 3.69 -11.64 8.88
N SER A 177 4.25 -12.07 10.01
CA SER A 177 5.71 -12.24 10.14
C SER A 177 6.15 -13.44 9.32
N SER A 178 7.17 -13.25 8.46
CA SER A 178 7.80 -14.31 7.68
C SER A 178 9.33 -14.19 7.81
N THR A 179 10.03 -15.28 7.53
CA THR A 179 11.50 -15.31 7.62
C THR A 179 12.13 -14.37 6.59
N GLU A 180 11.54 -14.27 5.41
CA GLU A 180 11.97 -13.40 4.30
C GLU A 180 11.81 -11.94 4.70
N LYS A 181 10.68 -11.60 5.34
CA LYS A 181 10.40 -10.25 5.82
C LYS A 181 11.38 -9.81 6.90
N ASP A 182 11.66 -10.70 7.85
CA ASP A 182 12.61 -10.44 8.93
C ASP A 182 14.04 -10.28 8.39
N LYS A 183 14.46 -11.13 7.45
CA LYS A 183 15.76 -11.00 6.76
C LYS A 183 15.88 -9.69 5.98
N ALA A 184 14.84 -9.27 5.26
CA ALA A 184 14.81 -8.02 4.54
C ALA A 184 14.91 -6.82 5.50
N ALA A 185 14.14 -6.84 6.59
CA ALA A 185 14.18 -5.81 7.62
C ALA A 185 15.55 -5.73 8.31
N ASP A 186 16.18 -6.87 8.58
CA ASP A 186 17.52 -6.94 9.19
C ASP A 186 18.61 -6.47 8.24
N THR A 187 18.46 -6.71 6.93
CA THR A 187 19.36 -6.19 5.90
C THR A 187 19.31 -4.66 5.87
N LEU A 188 18.11 -4.08 5.83
CA LEU A 188 17.93 -2.62 5.90
C LEU A 188 18.46 -2.05 7.22
N ARG A 189 18.16 -2.70 8.34
CA ARG A 189 18.63 -2.27 9.67
C ARG A 189 20.15 -2.26 9.74
N ARG A 190 20.83 -3.30 9.24
CA ARG A 190 22.30 -3.36 9.20
C ARG A 190 22.87 -2.19 8.42
N PHE A 191 22.38 -1.98 7.20
CA PHE A 191 22.80 -0.88 6.34
C PHE A 191 22.60 0.49 7.03
N LEU A 192 21.43 0.71 7.65
CA LEU A 192 21.11 1.94 8.37
C LEU A 192 21.99 2.14 9.61
N MET A 193 22.28 1.09 10.37
CA MET A 193 23.18 1.17 11.54
C MET A 193 24.60 1.57 11.11
N GLU A 194 25.09 1.05 9.99
CA GLU A 194 26.44 1.32 9.49
C GLU A 194 26.56 2.73 8.89
N ASN A 195 25.55 3.17 8.13
CA ASN A 195 25.67 4.36 7.29
C ASN A 195 24.90 5.60 7.79
N VAL A 196 23.99 5.44 8.78
CA VAL A 196 23.11 6.53 9.25
C VAL A 196 23.29 6.77 10.76
N PRO A 197 24.18 7.70 11.16
CA PRO A 197 24.57 7.89 12.56
C PRO A 197 23.41 8.18 13.52
N TYR A 198 22.38 8.92 13.09
CA TYR A 198 21.23 9.21 13.96
C TYR A 198 20.35 7.97 14.18
N TYR A 199 20.22 7.09 13.18
CA TYR A 199 19.48 5.85 13.30
C TYR A 199 20.18 4.94 14.32
N ARG A 200 21.51 4.79 14.22
CA ARG A 200 22.33 4.06 15.20
C ARG A 200 22.07 4.53 16.63
N LYS A 201 22.20 5.84 16.88
CA LYS A 201 21.94 6.44 18.20
C LYS A 201 20.52 6.17 18.70
N ARG A 202 19.52 6.18 17.79
CA ARG A 202 18.12 5.90 18.13
C ARG A 202 17.95 4.45 18.59
N VAL A 203 18.54 3.50 17.86
CA VAL A 203 18.48 2.06 18.21
C VAL A 203 19.18 1.78 19.54
N GLU A 204 20.37 2.34 19.75
CA GLU A 204 21.15 2.18 20.99
C GLU A 204 20.38 2.70 22.21
N ARG A 205 19.79 3.91 22.12
CA ARG A 205 18.97 4.46 23.21
C ARG A 205 17.73 3.62 23.51
N GLY A 206 17.06 3.08 22.48
CA GLY A 206 15.92 2.19 22.68
C GLY A 206 16.29 0.93 23.48
N LEU A 207 17.46 0.35 23.19
CA LEU A 207 17.99 -0.81 23.92
C LEU A 207 18.36 -0.45 25.37
N GLU A 208 19.00 0.71 25.58
CA GLU A 208 19.38 1.19 26.92
C GLU A 208 18.17 1.39 27.84
N VAL A 209 17.07 1.96 27.32
CA VAL A 209 15.82 2.16 28.08
C VAL A 209 15.21 0.83 28.52
N HIS A 210 15.32 -0.23 27.70
CA HIS A 210 14.85 -1.57 28.09
C HIS A 210 15.70 -2.23 29.16
N THR A 211 17.03 -2.07 29.12
CA THR A 211 17.93 -2.61 30.16
C THR A 211 17.78 -1.95 31.53
N ARG A 212 17.14 -0.77 31.63
CA ARG A 212 16.98 -0.01 32.88
C ARG A 212 15.63 -0.21 33.57
N LEU A 213 14.73 -1.03 33.04
CA LEU A 213 13.47 -1.39 33.71
C LEU A 213 13.67 -2.71 34.48
N PRO A 214 13.84 -2.67 35.83
CA PRO A 214 13.98 -3.88 36.61
C PRO A 214 12.60 -4.55 36.71
N ASN A 215 12.50 -5.81 36.29
CA ASN A 215 11.29 -6.66 36.36
C ASN A 215 10.30 -6.59 35.17
N MET A 216 10.80 -6.52 33.94
CA MET A 216 10.03 -7.12 32.83
C MET A 216 10.47 -8.58 32.65
N PRO A 217 9.54 -9.54 32.41
CA PRO A 217 9.91 -10.92 32.10
C PRO A 217 10.89 -10.94 30.92
N LYS A 218 11.77 -11.94 30.84
CA LYS A 218 12.71 -12.08 29.71
C LYS A 218 11.90 -12.25 28.42
N LEU A 219 11.72 -11.13 27.74
CA LEU A 219 10.95 -10.99 26.52
C LEU A 219 11.73 -11.62 25.37
N ASN A 220 11.08 -12.50 24.61
CA ASN A 220 11.70 -13.18 23.47
C ASN A 220 11.82 -12.20 22.28
N THR A 221 12.44 -12.61 21.17
CA THR A 221 12.66 -11.73 20.01
C THR A 221 11.38 -11.08 19.45
N LYS A 222 10.19 -11.68 19.64
CA LYS A 222 8.90 -11.09 19.25
C LYS A 222 8.52 -9.90 20.14
N ASP A 223 8.88 -9.94 21.40
CA ASP A 223 8.50 -8.94 22.38
C ASP A 223 9.35 -7.65 22.24
N VAL A 224 10.59 -7.79 21.76
CA VAL A 224 11.45 -6.64 21.36
C VAL A 224 10.85 -5.89 20.17
N ASN A 225 10.18 -6.60 19.24
CA ASN A 225 9.46 -5.97 18.13
C ASN A 225 8.20 -5.20 18.59
N ILE A 226 7.48 -5.71 19.59
CA ILE A 226 6.34 -5.00 20.21
C ILE A 226 6.82 -3.73 20.91
N ALA A 227 7.94 -3.80 21.63
CA ALA A 227 8.50 -2.64 22.31
C ALA A 227 8.98 -1.54 21.33
N TRP A 228 9.47 -1.93 20.15
CA TRP A 228 9.77 -1.02 19.04
C TRP A 228 8.54 -0.28 18.50
N LEU A 229 7.39 -0.96 18.38
CA LEU A 229 6.12 -0.32 17.99
C LEU A 229 5.71 0.76 18.99
N TRP A 230 5.85 0.51 20.29
CA TRP A 230 5.54 1.50 21.34
C TRP A 230 6.53 2.68 21.35
N ALA A 231 7.83 2.44 21.16
CA ALA A 231 8.83 3.51 21.05
C ALA A 231 8.68 4.34 19.76
N GLY A 232 8.19 3.72 18.68
CA GLY A 232 7.85 4.39 17.43
C GLY A 232 6.65 5.34 17.57
N VAL A 233 5.58 4.91 18.25
CA VAL A 233 4.37 5.72 18.52
C VAL A 233 4.67 6.89 19.45
N GLY A 234 5.47 6.67 20.51
CA GLY A 234 5.83 7.75 21.44
C GLY A 234 6.63 8.89 20.81
N GLN A 235 7.48 8.59 19.83
CA GLN A 235 8.31 9.61 19.16
C GLN A 235 7.61 10.31 17.99
N GLU A 236 6.62 9.69 17.33
CA GLU A 236 5.78 10.38 16.34
C GLU A 236 4.91 11.46 17.02
N VAL A 237 4.37 11.19 18.21
CA VAL A 237 3.65 12.19 19.02
C VAL A 237 4.58 13.34 19.42
N GLU A 238 5.83 13.05 19.77
CA GLU A 238 6.80 14.08 20.17
C GLU A 238 7.34 14.90 18.97
N TYR A 239 7.54 14.27 17.81
CA TYR A 239 8.00 14.93 16.58
C TYR A 239 6.90 15.82 15.97
N ILE A 240 5.67 15.30 15.89
CA ILE A 240 4.49 16.06 15.46
C ILE A 240 4.18 17.16 16.48
N GLY A 241 4.26 16.88 17.78
CA GLY A 241 4.08 17.87 18.86
C GLY A 241 5.08 19.03 18.79
N ARG A 242 6.37 18.77 18.48
CA ARG A 242 7.38 19.83 18.31
C ARG A 242 7.19 20.64 17.02
N HIS A 243 6.69 20.03 15.94
CA HIS A 243 6.39 20.77 14.70
C HIS A 243 5.11 21.61 14.82
N ILE A 244 4.13 21.16 15.61
CA ILE A 244 2.93 21.96 15.96
C ILE A 244 3.30 23.10 16.93
N GLN A 245 4.17 22.87 17.91
CA GLN A 245 4.66 23.92 18.82
C GLN A 245 5.58 24.95 18.15
N GLY A 246 6.29 24.59 17.08
CA GLY A 246 7.06 25.54 16.27
C GLY A 246 6.19 26.47 15.42
N ALA A 247 4.94 26.08 15.15
CA ALA A 247 4.01 26.81 14.28
C ALA A 247 2.96 27.64 15.04
N ILE A 248 2.88 27.54 16.37
CA ILE A 248 1.91 28.30 17.17
C ILE A 248 2.61 28.83 18.41
N LEU A 249 2.77 30.16 18.49
CA LEU A 249 2.30 31.01 19.60
C LEU A 249 2.98 32.40 19.53
N LYS A 250 2.26 33.40 19.01
CA LYS A 250 2.31 34.74 19.60
C LYS A 250 1.17 34.81 20.64
N PRO A 251 1.40 35.38 21.84
CA PRO A 251 0.38 35.40 22.88
C PRO A 251 -0.76 36.35 22.47
N GLY A 252 -1.99 35.84 22.41
CA GLY A 252 -3.21 36.68 22.36
C GLY A 252 -4.13 36.52 21.13
N GLU A 253 -3.80 35.66 20.16
CA GLU A 253 -4.72 35.40 19.04
C GLU A 253 -5.62 34.17 19.31
N PRO A 254 -6.93 34.25 18.97
CA PRO A 254 -7.84 33.12 19.12
C PRO A 254 -7.48 31.99 18.15
N LEU A 255 -7.63 30.76 18.63
CA LEU A 255 -7.40 29.51 17.89
C LEU A 255 -8.26 29.46 16.61
N HIS A 256 -7.65 29.74 15.46
CA HIS A 256 -8.14 29.25 14.18
C HIS A 256 -7.49 27.88 13.93
N TYR A 257 -8.29 26.82 14.07
CA TYR A 257 -7.90 25.49 13.59
C TYR A 257 -7.73 25.56 12.07
N LEU A 258 -6.49 25.57 11.58
CA LEU A 258 -6.21 25.26 10.18
C LEU A 258 -6.41 23.75 10.01
N SER A 259 -7.46 23.39 9.29
CA SER A 259 -7.69 22.00 8.89
C SER A 259 -6.62 21.61 7.85
N VAL A 260 -6.35 20.31 7.72
CA VAL A 260 -5.34 19.71 6.81
C VAL A 260 -5.50 20.15 5.33
N ILE A 261 -6.63 20.76 4.99
CA ILE A 261 -6.94 21.31 3.66
C ILE A 261 -6.08 22.55 3.32
N ASP A 262 -5.72 23.39 4.30
CA ASP A 262 -5.04 24.67 4.02
C ASP A 262 -3.54 24.52 3.68
N TYR A 263 -2.92 23.39 4.02
CA TYR A 263 -1.51 23.13 3.69
C TYR A 263 -1.31 22.73 2.21
N GLN A 264 -2.36 22.26 1.53
CA GLN A 264 -2.34 21.97 0.09
C GLN A 264 -2.55 23.23 -0.76
N ALA A 265 -3.28 24.22 -0.26
CA ALA A 265 -3.47 25.51 -0.94
C ALA A 265 -2.22 26.40 -0.91
N ALA A 266 -1.38 26.29 0.14
CA ALA A 266 -0.18 27.11 0.29
C ALA A 266 1.05 26.61 -0.51
N ASN A 267 1.00 25.38 -1.06
CA ASN A 267 2.11 24.77 -1.81
C ASN A 267 1.79 24.55 -3.31
N SER A 268 0.71 25.15 -3.81
CA SER A 268 0.48 25.28 -5.25
C SER A 268 1.06 26.63 -5.69
N ASP A 269 2.31 26.63 -6.15
CA ASP A 269 2.88 27.80 -6.82
C ASP A 269 2.11 28.05 -8.13
N PRO A 270 1.85 29.33 -8.47
CA PRO A 270 1.12 29.70 -9.68
C PRO A 270 1.92 29.33 -10.92
N MET A 271 1.24 28.82 -11.93
CA MET A 271 1.81 28.64 -13.26
C MET A 271 2.43 29.96 -13.73
N ILE A 272 3.72 29.88 -14.01
CA ILE A 272 4.45 30.87 -14.80
C ILE A 272 3.80 30.87 -16.20
N GLU A 273 3.16 31.97 -16.58
CA GLU A 273 2.82 32.26 -17.97
C GLU A 273 4.12 32.38 -18.76
N GLU A 274 4.37 31.41 -19.66
CA GLU A 274 5.33 31.59 -20.75
C GLU A 274 4.74 32.59 -21.76
N GLY A 275 5.56 33.58 -22.09
CA GLY A 275 5.16 34.77 -22.81
C GLY A 275 4.86 34.56 -24.30
N GLU A 276 3.97 35.41 -24.80
CA GLU A 276 3.91 35.78 -26.20
C GLU A 276 5.21 36.51 -26.58
N ILE A 277 5.99 35.91 -27.49
CA ILE A 277 6.91 36.64 -28.37
C ILE A 277 6.40 36.41 -29.79
N GLY A 278 5.49 37.28 -30.20
CA GLY A 278 5.12 37.47 -31.59
C GLY A 278 6.18 38.34 -32.29
N MET A 279 6.58 37.89 -33.48
CA MET A 279 7.47 38.58 -34.41
C MET A 279 6.76 39.80 -35.02
N ASP A 280 7.49 40.90 -35.16
CA ASP A 280 7.30 41.86 -36.27
C ASP A 280 8.07 41.37 -37.51
#